data_AF-A0AA42UMH6-F1
#
_entry.id   AF-A0AA42UMH6-F1
#
_cell.length_a   1.000
_cell.length_b   1.000
_cell.length_c   1.000
_cell.angle_alpha   90.00
_cell.angle_beta   90.00
_cell.angle_gamma   90.00
#
_symmetry.space_group_name_H-M   'P 1'
#
loop_
_entity.id
_entity.type
_entity.pdbx_description
1 polymer ?
#
loop_
_entity_poly.entity_id
_entity_poly.type
_entity_poly.pdbx_seq_one_letter_code
_entity_poly.pdbx_strand_id
1 'polypeptide(L)'
;MMKYLIKETVQFKEFTQVALHNVKSEEFDIIEEEPLTNDGYCQALIDKIFEISHSEIADFIKHQLLYAKDKLHWINKFEKLVSVNEFLFEKGRNKTRLMKIYTSTEIIRLGLYKPIEIKDEERPAPRYINADSEERYFSFYKTQKNLEQMEDYCDQIFFLT
;
A
#
# COMPACT_ATOMS: atom_id res chain seq x y z
N MET A 1 -8.25 20.05 25.33
CA MET A 1 -7.85 18.92 24.47
C MET A 1 -7.00 17.99 25.33
N MET A 2 -7.36 16.70 25.47
CA MET A 2 -6.48 15.75 26.19
C MET A 2 -5.24 15.52 25.33
N LYS A 3 -4.08 15.96 25.80
CA LYS A 3 -2.80 15.69 25.13
C LYS A 3 -2.44 14.22 25.35
N TYR A 4 -2.29 13.46 24.28
CA TYR A 4 -1.87 12.06 24.37
C TYR A 4 -0.35 12.03 24.53
N LEU A 5 0.12 12.08 25.77
CA LEU A 5 1.56 12.16 26.05
C LEU A 5 2.27 10.91 25.54
N ILE A 6 3.14 11.09 24.54
CA ILE A 6 4.02 10.03 24.06
C ILE A 6 5.10 9.72 25.11
N LYS A 7 5.50 8.46 25.20
CA LYS A 7 6.63 8.03 26.06
C LYS A 7 7.95 8.07 25.32
N GLU A 8 7.92 7.71 24.04
CA GLU A 8 9.12 7.55 23.22
C GLU A 8 8.97 8.31 21.91
N THR A 9 10.05 8.95 21.49
CA THR A 9 10.13 9.67 20.22
C THR A 9 10.95 8.87 19.23
N VAL A 10 10.67 9.04 17.95
CA VAL A 10 11.40 8.38 16.87
C VAL A 10 12.06 9.46 16.04
N GLN A 11 13.32 9.27 15.68
CA GLN A 11 14.05 10.25 14.87
C GLN A 11 13.57 10.19 13.42
N PHE A 12 12.92 11.27 12.97
CA PHE A 12 12.58 11.52 11.57
C PHE A 12 13.71 12.28 10.88
N LYS A 13 14.03 11.91 9.64
CA LYS A 13 15.03 12.64 8.83
C LYS A 13 14.52 13.98 8.32
N GLU A 14 13.21 14.08 8.17
CA GLU A 14 12.51 15.26 7.68
C GLU A 14 11.12 15.32 8.29
N PHE A 15 10.59 16.53 8.44
CA PHE A 15 9.26 16.79 8.96
C PHE A 15 8.34 17.21 7.82
N THR A 16 7.14 16.64 7.79
CA THR A 16 6.10 16.90 6.78
C THR A 16 5.18 18.07 7.19
N GLN A 17 5.69 18.98 8.02
CA GLN A 17 4.94 20.13 8.51
C GLN A 17 4.65 21.14 7.39
N VAL A 18 3.57 21.88 7.57
CA VAL A 18 3.16 22.95 6.66
C VAL A 18 3.22 24.27 7.43
N ALA A 19 3.92 25.25 6.85
CA ALA A 19 3.97 26.59 7.43
C ALA A 19 2.56 27.19 7.52
N LEU A 20 2.28 27.96 8.57
CA LEU A 20 0.97 28.57 8.85
C LEU A 20 0.32 29.29 7.65
N HIS A 21 1.13 29.87 6.77
CA HIS A 21 0.65 30.60 5.59
C HIS A 21 0.35 29.70 4.36
N ASN A 22 0.70 28.41 4.42
CA ASN A 22 0.54 27.43 3.35
C ASN A 22 -0.45 26.32 3.69
N VAL A 23 -1.23 26.48 4.76
CA VAL A 23 -2.25 25.50 5.17
C VAL A 23 -3.26 25.33 4.04
N LYS A 24 -3.28 24.13 3.46
CA LYS A 24 -4.15 23.78 2.32
C LYS A 24 -5.24 22.81 2.74
N SER A 25 -5.03 22.07 3.82
CA SER A 25 -6.03 21.19 4.43
C SER A 25 -5.85 21.25 5.94
N GLU A 26 -6.54 22.21 6.57
CA GLU A 26 -6.52 22.46 8.02
C GLU A 26 -6.68 21.18 8.86
N GLU A 27 -7.41 20.19 8.32
CA GLU A 27 -7.75 18.95 9.00
C GLU A 27 -6.57 17.96 9.11
N PHE A 28 -5.65 17.93 8.14
CA PHE A 28 -4.54 16.96 8.11
C PHE A 28 -3.15 17.60 8.19
N ASP A 29 -3.03 18.91 8.01
CA ASP A 29 -1.75 19.62 8.11
C ASP A 29 -1.19 19.53 9.54
N ILE A 30 0.11 19.25 9.65
CA ILE A 30 0.86 19.41 10.89
C ILE A 30 1.42 20.84 10.86
N ILE A 31 0.84 21.71 11.69
CA ILE A 31 1.17 23.13 11.71
C ILE A 31 2.51 23.34 12.42
N GLU A 32 3.36 24.18 11.85
CA GLU A 32 4.62 24.62 12.44
C GLU A 32 4.37 25.49 13.70
N GLU A 33 4.62 24.93 14.89
CA GLU A 33 4.79 25.68 16.13
C GLU A 33 6.30 25.71 16.46
N GLU A 34 6.94 26.86 16.31
CA GLU A 34 8.38 27.01 16.58
C GLU A 34 8.70 27.03 18.09
N PRO A 35 9.82 26.43 18.53
CA PRO A 35 10.79 25.66 17.74
C PRO A 35 10.37 24.19 17.56
N LEU A 36 10.32 23.73 16.30
CA LEU A 36 9.94 22.34 16.02
C LEU A 36 11.10 21.38 16.32
N THR A 37 11.05 20.79 17.51
CA THR A 37 11.92 19.67 17.87
C THR A 37 11.36 18.37 17.31
N ASN A 38 12.21 17.35 17.12
CA ASN A 38 11.75 16.01 16.74
C ASN A 38 10.67 15.48 17.70
N ASP A 39 10.78 15.83 18.97
CA ASP A 39 9.83 15.43 20.01
C ASP A 39 8.47 16.13 19.83
N GLY A 40 8.48 17.44 19.54
CA GLY A 40 7.28 18.20 19.21
C GLY A 40 6.58 17.66 17.96
N TYR A 41 7.35 17.32 16.93
CA TYR A 41 6.80 16.71 15.71
C TYR A 41 6.17 15.33 15.98
N CYS A 42 6.84 14.47 16.74
CA CYS A 42 6.28 13.16 17.14
C CYS A 42 4.97 13.32 17.92
N GLN A 43 4.93 14.28 18.84
CA GLN A 43 3.75 14.59 19.63
C GLN A 43 2.60 15.10 18.75
N ALA A 44 2.89 16.01 17.81
CA ALA A 44 1.89 16.54 16.89
C ALA A 44 1.30 15.46 15.97
N LEU A 45 2.12 14.51 15.48
CA LEU A 45 1.62 13.38 14.70
C LEU A 45 0.65 12.50 15.49
N ILE A 46 0.98 12.19 16.74
CA ILE A 46 0.13 11.34 17.59
C ILE A 46 -1.15 12.09 17.98
N ASP A 47 -1.06 13.36 18.39
CA ASP A 47 -2.23 14.16 18.73
C ASP A 47 -3.18 14.27 17.54
N LYS A 48 -2.65 14.52 16.33
CA LYS A 48 -3.45 14.59 15.11
C LYS A 48 -4.13 13.25 14.79
N ILE A 49 -3.45 12.12 14.98
CA ILE A 49 -4.02 10.78 14.80
C ILE A 49 -5.20 10.50 15.74
N PHE A 50 -5.20 11.08 16.95
CA PHE A 50 -6.33 10.96 17.87
C PHE A 50 -7.43 12.01 17.65
N GLU A 51 -7.08 13.15 17.06
CA GLU A 51 -8.01 14.22 16.69
C GLU A 51 -8.93 13.80 15.53
N ILE A 52 -8.37 13.21 14.47
CA ILE A 52 -9.12 12.82 13.27
C ILE A 52 -10.04 11.59 13.51
N SER A 53 -11.06 11.45 12.68
CA SER A 53 -11.95 10.29 12.71
C SER A 53 -11.25 9.00 12.26
N HIS A 54 -11.85 7.85 12.57
CA HIS A 54 -11.28 6.54 12.20
C HIS A 54 -11.21 6.31 10.68
N SER A 55 -12.16 6.87 9.93
CA SER A 55 -12.19 6.80 8.46
C SER A 55 -11.06 7.59 7.81
N GLU A 56 -10.65 8.71 8.41
CA GLU A 56 -9.69 9.66 7.84
C GLU A 56 -8.22 9.25 8.01
N ILE A 57 -7.93 8.24 8.84
CA ILE A 57 -6.55 7.81 9.14
C ILE A 57 -5.74 7.52 7.87
N ALA A 58 -6.35 6.83 6.90
CA ALA A 58 -5.67 6.51 5.65
C ALA A 58 -5.34 7.76 4.83
N ASP A 59 -6.24 8.73 4.82
CA ASP A 59 -6.10 9.95 4.02
C ASP A 59 -5.15 10.94 4.69
N PHE A 60 -5.14 11.01 6.02
CA PHE A 60 -4.10 11.69 6.79
C PHE A 60 -2.70 11.16 6.43
N ILE A 61 -2.49 9.83 6.45
CA ILE A 61 -1.19 9.25 6.10
C ILE A 61 -0.80 9.62 4.67
N LYS A 62 -1.71 9.47 3.70
CA LYS A 62 -1.43 9.85 2.30
C LYS A 62 -1.09 11.34 2.16
N HIS A 63 -1.77 12.20 2.92
CA HIS A 63 -1.52 13.64 2.93
C HIS A 63 -0.11 13.97 3.41
N GLN A 64 0.34 13.38 4.52
CA GLN A 64 1.72 13.55 5.00
C GLN A 64 2.74 13.11 3.95
N LEU A 65 2.45 12.04 3.20
CA LEU A 65 3.32 11.54 2.13
C LEU A 65 3.37 12.41 0.89
N LEU A 66 2.50 13.42 0.74
CA LEU A 66 2.66 14.44 -0.31
C LEU A 66 3.85 15.34 -0.04
N TYR A 67 4.20 15.55 1.23
CA TYR A 67 5.28 16.42 1.67
C TYR A 67 6.58 15.66 1.97
N ALA A 68 6.51 14.34 2.20
CA ALA A 68 7.68 13.50 2.42
C ALA A 68 8.50 13.33 1.13
N LYS A 69 9.81 13.64 1.17
CA LYS A 69 10.74 13.34 0.07
C LYS A 69 11.00 11.85 -0.01
N ASP A 70 11.19 11.19 1.13
CA ASP A 70 11.34 9.73 1.22
C ASP A 70 10.11 9.11 1.90
N LYS A 71 9.11 8.78 1.07
CA LYS A 71 7.82 8.24 1.52
C LYS A 71 7.96 6.94 2.31
N LEU A 72 8.78 6.00 1.84
CA LEU A 72 8.95 4.71 2.51
C LEU A 72 9.63 4.88 3.87
N HIS A 73 10.66 5.71 3.93
CA HIS A 73 11.31 6.02 5.21
C HIS A 73 10.34 6.67 6.19
N TRP A 74 9.56 7.65 5.73
CA TRP A 74 8.57 8.32 6.56
C TRP A 74 7.53 7.34 7.12
N ILE A 75 6.95 6.46 6.29
CA ILE A 75 5.99 5.44 6.74
C ILE A 75 6.61 4.54 7.82
N ASN A 76 7.84 4.07 7.60
CA ASN A 76 8.51 3.19 8.56
C ASN A 76 8.77 3.89 9.91
N LYS A 77 9.08 5.18 9.88
CA LYS A 77 9.26 5.99 11.10
C LYS A 77 7.95 6.26 11.81
N PHE A 78 6.90 6.55 11.06
CA PHE A 78 5.55 6.72 11.61
C PHE A 78 5.02 5.42 12.25
N GLU A 79 5.14 4.28 11.57
CA GLU A 79 4.78 2.97 12.13
C GLU A 79 5.57 2.67 13.40
N LYS A 80 6.89 2.94 13.40
CA LYS A 80 7.72 2.76 14.59
C LYS A 80 7.29 3.67 15.73
N LEU A 81 6.93 4.93 15.46
CA LEU A 81 6.44 5.88 16.47
C LEU A 81 5.16 5.37 17.13
N VAL A 82 4.24 4.83 16.33
CA VAL A 82 3.00 4.22 16.84
C VAL A 82 3.29 2.97 17.67
N SER A 83 4.20 2.11 17.21
CA SER A 83 4.62 0.89 17.92
C SER A 83 5.24 1.18 19.30
N VAL A 84 6.15 2.15 19.41
CA VAL A 84 6.77 2.49 20.70
C VAL A 84 5.80 3.22 21.65
N ASN A 85 4.69 3.73 21.12
CA ASN A 85 3.63 4.37 21.90
C ASN A 85 2.31 3.57 21.89
N GLU A 86 2.39 2.25 21.70
CA GLU A 86 1.22 1.36 21.58
C GLU A 86 0.32 1.40 22.82
N PHE A 87 0.89 1.71 23.99
CA PHE A 87 0.15 1.86 25.26
C PHE A 87 -1.00 2.90 25.18
N LEU A 88 -0.91 3.88 24.27
CA LEU A 88 -1.99 4.85 24.03
C LEU A 88 -3.24 4.22 23.38
N PHE A 89 -3.07 3.05 22.77
CA PHE A 89 -4.10 2.36 21.99
C PHE A 89 -4.71 1.14 22.68
N GLU A 90 -4.20 0.75 23.85
CA GLU A 90 -4.61 -0.48 24.55
C GLU A 90 -6.07 -0.47 25.05
N LYS A 91 -6.75 0.68 25.08
CA LYS A 91 -8.07 0.83 25.69
C LYS A 91 -9.20 0.98 24.67
N GLY A 92 -10.25 0.18 24.83
CA GLY A 92 -11.54 0.33 24.15
C GLY A 92 -11.43 0.44 22.62
N ARG A 93 -12.02 1.50 22.07
CA ARG A 93 -12.05 1.78 20.62
C ARG A 93 -10.69 2.17 20.04
N ASN A 94 -9.66 2.41 20.85
CA ASN A 94 -8.34 2.76 20.33
C ASN A 94 -7.61 1.54 19.75
N LYS A 95 -7.96 0.31 20.14
CA LYS A 95 -7.40 -0.91 19.55
C LYS A 95 -7.73 -1.04 18.07
N THR A 96 -8.97 -0.73 17.69
CA THR A 96 -9.38 -0.75 16.28
C THR A 96 -8.76 0.41 15.49
N ARG A 97 -8.45 1.53 16.15
CA ARG A 97 -7.66 2.63 15.58
C ARG A 97 -6.23 2.19 15.28
N LEU A 98 -5.55 1.53 16.22
CA LEU A 98 -4.22 0.95 16.00
C LEU A 98 -4.20 -0.03 14.83
N MET A 99 -5.16 -0.97 14.80
CA MET A 99 -5.27 -1.93 13.71
C MET A 99 -5.47 -1.22 12.35
N LYS A 100 -6.30 -0.17 12.31
CA LYS A 100 -6.49 0.66 11.12
C LYS A 100 -5.21 1.35 10.68
N ILE A 101 -4.42 1.88 11.61
CA ILE A 101 -3.12 2.50 11.32
C ILE A 101 -2.18 1.48 10.66
N TYR A 102 -1.99 0.30 11.26
CA TYR A 102 -1.12 -0.73 10.69
C TYR A 102 -1.62 -1.24 9.32
N THR A 103 -2.91 -1.47 9.17
CA THR A 103 -3.47 -1.88 7.87
C THR A 103 -3.33 -0.79 6.82
N SER A 104 -3.59 0.48 7.16
CA SER A 104 -3.46 1.60 6.23
C SER A 104 -2.00 1.84 5.83
N THR A 105 -1.06 1.78 6.77
CA THR A 105 0.38 1.91 6.47
C THR A 105 0.86 0.81 5.53
N GLU A 106 0.46 -0.44 5.77
CA GLU A 106 0.84 -1.56 4.89
C GLU A 106 0.23 -1.44 3.49
N ILE A 107 -1.06 -1.12 3.37
CA ILE A 107 -1.71 -0.93 2.06
C ILE A 107 -1.04 0.21 1.28
N ILE A 108 -0.73 1.33 1.94
CA ILE A 108 -0.06 2.46 1.30
C ILE A 108 1.36 2.06 0.87
N ARG A 109 2.09 1.33 1.72
CA ARG A 109 3.42 0.79 1.42
C ARG A 109 3.41 -0.12 0.19
N LEU A 110 2.44 -1.04 0.11
CA LEU A 110 2.23 -1.90 -1.06
C LEU A 110 1.99 -1.09 -2.33
N GLY A 111 1.22 0.00 -2.25
CA GLY A 111 0.98 0.90 -3.39
C GLY A 111 2.20 1.72 -3.82
N LEU A 112 3.21 1.86 -2.96
CA LEU A 112 4.48 2.52 -3.30
C LEU A 112 5.48 1.57 -3.98
N TYR A 113 5.38 0.27 -3.72
CA TYR A 113 6.15 -0.71 -4.47
C TYR A 113 5.62 -0.80 -5.90
N LYS A 114 6.53 -0.78 -6.87
CA LYS A 114 6.18 -1.18 -8.23
C LYS A 114 5.71 -2.64 -8.18
N PRO A 115 4.69 -3.04 -8.97
CA PRO A 115 4.37 -4.45 -9.11
C PRO A 115 5.67 -5.19 -9.43
N ILE A 116 5.98 -6.22 -8.64
CA ILE A 116 6.93 -7.22 -9.12
C ILE A 116 6.21 -7.79 -10.34
N GLU A 117 6.71 -7.47 -11.53
CA GLU A 117 6.38 -8.24 -12.72
C GLU A 117 6.87 -9.65 -12.39
N ILE A 118 5.98 -10.49 -11.88
CA ILE A 118 6.15 -11.93 -11.95
C ILE A 118 6.17 -12.15 -13.45
N LYS A 119 7.38 -12.22 -14.01
CA LYS A 119 7.56 -12.79 -15.33
C LYS A 119 6.89 -14.14 -15.20
N ASP A 120 5.75 -14.31 -15.86
CA ASP A 120 5.26 -15.65 -16.18
C ASP A 120 6.50 -16.34 -16.73
N GLU A 121 7.06 -17.30 -15.97
CA GLU A 121 8.09 -18.17 -16.51
C GLU A 121 7.54 -18.62 -17.86
N GLU A 122 8.30 -18.38 -18.93
CA GLU A 122 7.88 -18.73 -20.28
C GLU A 122 7.32 -20.14 -20.21
N ARG A 123 5.99 -20.26 -20.36
CA ARG A 123 5.33 -21.56 -20.27
C ARG A 123 6.11 -22.46 -21.22
N PRO A 124 6.59 -23.63 -20.76
CA PRO A 124 7.45 -24.47 -21.59
C PRO A 124 6.80 -24.64 -22.94
N ALA A 125 7.58 -24.46 -24.00
CA ALA A 125 7.09 -24.45 -25.37
C ALA A 125 6.12 -25.63 -25.57
N PRO A 126 4.93 -25.39 -26.17
CA PRO A 126 3.93 -26.45 -26.34
C PRO A 126 4.60 -27.63 -27.06
N ARG A 127 4.70 -28.76 -26.38
CA ARG A 127 5.31 -29.98 -26.93
C ARG A 127 4.43 -30.47 -28.08
N TYR A 128 5.06 -30.81 -29.21
CA TYR A 128 4.40 -31.38 -30.38
C TYR A 128 3.63 -32.64 -29.98
N ILE A 129 2.37 -32.70 -30.41
CA ILE A 129 1.42 -33.70 -29.97
C ILE A 129 1.38 -34.83 -31.01
N ASN A 130 2.17 -35.90 -30.80
CA ASN A 130 2.03 -37.16 -31.54
C ASN A 130 1.08 -38.10 -30.78
N ALA A 131 0.44 -39.04 -31.49
CA ALA A 131 -0.62 -39.91 -30.98
C ALA A 131 -0.20 -40.88 -29.85
N ASP A 132 1.09 -40.96 -29.50
CA ASP A 132 1.64 -41.88 -28.50
C ASP A 132 2.14 -41.22 -27.20
N SER A 133 1.87 -39.93 -26.95
CA SER A 133 2.32 -39.27 -25.70
C SER A 133 1.16 -38.84 -24.78
N GLU A 134 1.29 -39.20 -23.50
CA GLU A 134 0.33 -39.11 -22.40
C GLU A 134 -0.33 -37.73 -22.17
N GLU A 135 -1.60 -37.78 -21.73
CA GLU A 135 -2.53 -36.76 -21.21
C GLU A 135 -2.51 -35.35 -21.84
N ARG A 136 -3.45 -35.11 -22.77
CA ARG A 136 -3.77 -33.76 -23.33
C ARG A 136 -4.72 -32.98 -22.40
N TYR A 137 -4.38 -31.74 -22.08
CA TYR A 137 -5.34 -30.73 -21.62
C TYR A 137 -5.93 -29.96 -22.81
N PHE A 138 -7.23 -30.13 -23.06
CA PHE A 138 -7.97 -29.41 -24.10
C PHE A 138 -8.54 -28.09 -23.56
N SER A 139 -8.33 -26.99 -24.30
CA SER A 139 -8.95 -25.69 -24.02
C SER A 139 -9.77 -25.23 -25.21
N PHE A 140 -11.10 -25.35 -25.08
CA PHE A 140 -12.06 -24.97 -26.12
C PHE A 140 -11.85 -23.54 -26.65
N TYR A 141 -11.56 -22.59 -25.76
CA TYR A 141 -11.34 -21.20 -26.15
C TYR A 141 -10.14 -21.03 -27.10
N LYS A 142 -9.05 -21.75 -26.85
CA LYS A 142 -7.86 -21.70 -27.72
C LYS A 142 -8.10 -22.43 -29.03
N THR A 143 -8.74 -23.59 -28.97
CA THR A 143 -9.11 -24.38 -30.16
C THR A 143 -10.00 -23.56 -31.09
N GLN A 144 -11.01 -22.88 -30.57
CA GLN A 144 -11.91 -22.04 -31.35
C GLN A 144 -11.17 -20.89 -32.05
N LYS A 145 -10.33 -20.15 -31.32
CA LYS A 145 -9.54 -19.05 -31.91
C LYS A 145 -8.62 -19.51 -33.03
N ASN A 146 -8.03 -20.70 -32.91
CA ASN A 146 -7.17 -21.25 -33.96
C ASN A 146 -7.97 -21.63 -35.21
N LEU A 147 -9.17 -22.21 -35.04
CA LEU A 147 -10.06 -22.52 -36.17
C LEU A 147 -10.52 -21.25 -36.89
N GLU A 148 -10.84 -20.19 -36.16
CA GLU A 148 -11.25 -18.90 -36.73
C GLU A 148 -10.16 -18.24 -37.60
N GLN A 149 -8.90 -18.63 -37.39
CA GLN A 149 -7.75 -18.13 -38.16
C GLN A 149 -7.37 -19.04 -39.34
N MET A 150 -7.96 -20.23 -39.44
CA MET A 150 -7.71 -21.16 -40.54
C MET A 150 -8.69 -20.88 -41.68
N GLU A 151 -8.17 -20.57 -42.86
CA GLU A 151 -8.98 -20.30 -44.05
C GLU A 151 -9.42 -21.59 -44.76
N ASP A 152 -8.60 -22.65 -44.74
CA ASP A 152 -8.92 -23.93 -45.37
C ASP A 152 -9.66 -24.87 -44.41
N TYR A 153 -10.79 -25.37 -44.88
CA TYR A 153 -11.62 -26.32 -44.17
C TYR A 153 -10.96 -27.69 -44.02
N CYS A 154 -10.09 -28.10 -44.95
CA CYS A 154 -9.35 -29.37 -44.81
C CYS A 154 -8.39 -29.32 -43.60
N ASP A 155 -7.71 -28.18 -43.41
CA ASP A 155 -6.79 -27.96 -42.30
C ASP A 155 -7.52 -27.91 -40.95
N GLN A 156 -8.73 -27.34 -40.93
CA GLN A 156 -9.59 -27.36 -39.75
C GLN A 156 -9.96 -28.80 -39.34
N ILE A 157 -10.27 -29.67 -40.30
CA ILE A 157 -10.63 -31.07 -40.03
C ILE A 157 -9.42 -31.84 -39.47
N PHE A 158 -8.25 -31.72 -40.09
CA PHE A 158 -7.03 -32.36 -39.60
C PHE A 158 -6.63 -31.86 -38.21
N PHE A 159 -6.88 -30.58 -37.89
CA PHE A 159 -6.56 -30.03 -36.57
C PHE A 159 -7.45 -30.59 -35.44
N LEU A 160 -8.68 -31.01 -35.76
CA LEU A 160 -9.67 -31.47 -34.78
C LEU A 160 -9.72 -32.99 -34.59
N THR A 161 -9.03 -33.76 -35.43
CA THR A 161 -9.03 -35.23 -35.42
C THR A 161 -7.71 -35.79 -34.91
#